data_AF-A0A7X4DVU3-F1
#
_entry.id   AF-A0A7X4DVU3-F1
#
_cell.length_a   1.000
_cell.length_b   1.000
_cell.length_c   1.000
_cell.angle_alpha   90.00
_cell.angle_beta   90.00
_cell.angle_gamma   90.00
#
_symmetry.space_group_name_H-M   'P 1'
#
loop_
_entity.id
_entity.type
_entity.pdbx_description
1 polymer ?
#
loop_
_entity_poly.entity_id
_entity_poly.type
_entity_poly.pdbx_seq_one_letter_code
_entity_poly.pdbx_strand_id
1 'polypeptide(L)'
;PWLAFAIMGVPGAVAYRAVNTLDSMLGYRGPNEYLGKAAARLDDLVNWIPARISALLLLASGATLRLPVLPAWRGMLRDRLLTESPNAGWTMGAMAGLLGAELEKPGHYRLGAGLRQPEADDIRLSVRLAEHTAVLGVLLSLGVLAARHAIVG
;
A
#
# COMPACT_ATOMS: atom_id res chain seq x y z
N PRO A 1 3.87 -6.56 7.66
CA PRO A 1 4.34 -7.32 8.86
C PRO A 1 3.23 -7.71 9.86
N TRP A 2 2.37 -6.78 10.31
CA TRP A 2 1.35 -7.09 11.32
C TRP A 2 0.33 -8.12 10.88
N LEU A 3 -0.19 -8.01 9.65
CA LEU A 3 -1.11 -9.01 9.11
C LEU A 3 -0.44 -10.38 8.92
N ALA A 4 0.82 -10.40 8.46
CA ALA A 4 1.60 -11.64 8.33
C ALA A 4 1.83 -12.32 9.70
N PHE A 5 2.06 -11.52 10.75
CA PHE A 5 2.10 -11.99 12.12
C PHE A 5 0.76 -12.57 12.58
N ALA A 6 -0.34 -11.86 12.31
CA ALA A 6 -1.67 -12.32 12.71
C ALA A 6 -2.04 -13.68 12.08
N ILE A 7 -1.64 -13.90 10.82
CA ILE A 7 -1.94 -15.13 10.08
C ILE A 7 -0.97 -16.28 10.45
N MET A 8 0.35 -16.02 10.45
CA MET A 8 1.39 -17.07 10.54
C MET A 8 2.30 -16.96 11.77
N GLY A 9 2.02 -16.03 12.70
CA GLY A 9 2.84 -15.80 13.89
C GLY A 9 4.19 -15.16 13.60
N VAL A 10 5.13 -15.30 14.54
CA VAL A 10 6.51 -14.76 14.45
C VAL A 10 7.21 -15.15 13.14
N PRO A 11 7.14 -16.41 12.65
CA PRO A 11 7.79 -16.79 11.40
C PRO A 11 7.30 -15.98 10.19
N GLY A 12 6.00 -15.68 10.09
CA GLY A 12 5.44 -14.88 9.00
C GLY A 12 5.88 -13.42 9.04
N ALA A 13 6.01 -12.84 10.24
CA ALA A 13 6.50 -11.48 10.41
C ALA A 13 7.97 -11.34 9.98
N VAL A 14 8.80 -12.32 10.37
CA VAL A 14 10.23 -12.36 10.03
C VAL A 14 10.43 -12.58 8.54
N ALA A 15 9.69 -13.52 7.93
CA ALA A 15 9.76 -13.76 6.49
C ALA A 15 9.39 -12.51 5.68
N TYR A 16 8.30 -11.82 6.04
CA TYR A 16 7.89 -10.58 5.39
C TYR A 16 8.95 -9.49 5.53
N ARG A 17 9.56 -9.34 6.71
CA ARG A 17 10.60 -8.33 6.93
C ARG A 17 11.91 -8.68 6.21
N ALA A 18 12.24 -9.96 6.09
CA ALA A 18 13.40 -10.42 5.33
C ALA A 18 13.24 -10.10 3.83
N VAL A 19 12.05 -10.32 3.25
CA VAL A 19 11.76 -9.97 1.85
C VAL A 19 11.90 -8.47 1.61
N ASN A 20 11.26 -7.63 2.44
CA ASN A 20 11.39 -6.17 2.34
C ASN A 20 12.86 -5.70 2.45
N THR A 21 13.65 -6.37 3.30
CA THR A 21 15.07 -6.04 3.50
C THR A 21 15.91 -6.42 2.28
N LEU A 22 15.65 -7.59 1.69
CA LEU A 22 16.35 -8.06 0.49
C LEU A 22 16.08 -7.14 -0.72
N ASP A 23 14.84 -6.68 -0.90
CA ASP A 23 14.49 -5.72 -1.95
C ASP A 23 15.26 -4.39 -1.78
N SER A 24 15.34 -3.89 -0.56
CA SER A 24 16.05 -2.65 -0.22
C SER A 24 17.58 -2.74 -0.42
N MET A 25 18.17 -3.92 -0.18
CA MET A 25 19.63 -4.13 -0.24
C MET A 25 20.13 -4.46 -1.66
N LEU A 26 19.32 -5.12 -2.49
CA LEU A 26 19.71 -5.59 -3.82
C LEU A 26 19.29 -4.66 -4.95
N GLY A 27 18.58 -3.56 -4.65
CA GLY A 27 18.11 -2.57 -5.61
C GLY A 27 19.17 -1.63 -6.21
N TYR A 28 20.45 -1.73 -5.81
CA TYR A 28 21.51 -0.87 -6.36
C TYR A 28 22.06 -1.42 -7.69
N ARG A 29 22.04 -0.57 -8.73
CA ARG A 29 22.56 -0.86 -10.08
C ARG A 29 24.04 -1.25 -10.00
N GLY A 30 24.33 -2.52 -10.26
CA GLY A 30 25.67 -3.12 -10.21
C GLY A 30 25.67 -4.55 -10.80
N PRO A 31 26.76 -5.33 -10.66
CA PRO A 31 26.92 -6.67 -11.28
C PRO A 31 25.88 -7.72 -10.85
N ASN A 32 25.06 -7.43 -9.84
CA ASN A 32 24.00 -8.30 -9.30
C ASN A 32 22.59 -7.90 -9.77
N GLU A 33 22.44 -7.17 -10.88
CA GLU A 33 21.15 -6.70 -11.40
C GLU A 33 20.12 -7.82 -11.61
N TYR A 34 20.56 -9.04 -11.93
CA TYR A 34 19.69 -10.21 -12.08
C TYR A 34 19.10 -10.67 -10.73
N LEU A 35 19.87 -10.58 -9.63
CA LEU A 35 19.39 -10.84 -8.28
C LEU A 35 18.45 -9.72 -7.81
N GLY A 36 18.75 -8.47 -8.18
CA GLY A 36 17.87 -7.33 -7.93
C GLY A 36 16.49 -7.50 -8.60
N LYS A 37 16.44 -7.97 -9.86
CA LYS A 37 15.18 -8.27 -10.55
C LYS A 37 14.40 -9.42 -9.91
N ALA A 38 15.09 -10.45 -9.42
CA ALA A 38 14.45 -11.56 -8.72
C ALA A 38 13.89 -11.13 -7.35
N ALA A 39 14.64 -10.32 -6.60
CA ALA A 39 14.22 -9.74 -5.33
C ALA A 39 12.99 -8.83 -5.50
N ALA A 40 13.01 -7.94 -6.49
CA ALA A 40 11.88 -7.06 -6.81
C ALA A 40 10.62 -7.84 -7.18
N ARG A 41 10.75 -8.93 -7.96
CA ARG A 41 9.61 -9.79 -8.31
C ARG A 41 9.07 -10.56 -7.11
N LEU A 42 9.94 -10.99 -6.19
CA LEU A 42 9.51 -11.67 -4.97
C LEU A 42 8.79 -10.69 -4.02
N ASP A 43 9.30 -9.46 -3.89
CA ASP A 43 8.63 -8.40 -3.15
C ASP A 43 7.25 -8.10 -3.74
N ASP A 44 7.17 -7.95 -5.07
CA ASP A 44 5.91 -7.73 -5.78
C ASP A 44 4.91 -8.89 -5.55
N LEU A 45 5.38 -10.13 -5.48
CA LEU A 45 4.51 -11.28 -5.20
C LEU A 45 4.00 -11.25 -3.75
N VAL A 46 4.89 -11.05 -2.79
CA VAL A 46 4.56 -11.03 -1.35
C VAL A 46 3.64 -9.86 -1.01
N ASN A 47 3.81 -8.72 -1.68
CA ASN A 47 3.01 -7.52 -1.48
C ASN A 47 1.72 -7.47 -2.32
N TRP A 48 1.44 -8.49 -3.14
CA TRP A 48 0.23 -8.51 -3.97
C TRP A 48 -1.07 -8.42 -3.17
N ILE A 49 -1.26 -9.30 -2.18
CA ILE A 49 -2.45 -9.24 -1.31
C ILE A 49 -2.39 -8.02 -0.36
N PRO A 50 -1.27 -7.77 0.36
CA PRO A 50 -1.16 -6.62 1.27
C PRO A 50 -1.45 -5.26 0.62
N ALA A 51 -1.01 -5.03 -0.61
CA ALA A 51 -1.23 -3.75 -1.30
C ALA A 51 -2.72 -3.48 -1.57
N ARG A 52 -3.47 -4.52 -1.96
CA ARG A 52 -4.93 -4.43 -2.19
C ARG A 52 -5.69 -4.17 -0.90
N ILE A 53 -5.35 -4.90 0.16
CA ILE A 53 -5.93 -4.68 1.49
C ILE A 53 -5.62 -3.25 1.95
N SER A 54 -4.38 -2.80 1.79
CA SER A 54 -3.97 -1.44 2.19
C SER A 54 -4.74 -0.36 1.43
N ALA A 55 -4.96 -0.53 0.12
CA ALA A 55 -5.74 0.41 -0.68
C ALA A 55 -7.23 0.44 -0.25
N LEU A 56 -7.82 -0.72 0.07
CA LEU A 56 -9.18 -0.80 0.60
C LEU A 56 -9.29 -0.14 1.98
N LEU A 57 -8.32 -0.36 2.87
CA LEU A 57 -8.27 0.31 4.17
C LEU A 57 -8.09 1.82 4.04
N LEU A 58 -7.32 2.27 3.05
CA LEU A 58 -7.15 3.70 2.75
C LEU A 58 -8.47 4.34 2.30
N LEU A 59 -9.24 3.66 1.45
CA LEU A 59 -10.57 4.10 1.05
C LEU A 59 -11.57 4.07 2.20
N ALA A 60 -11.51 3.07 3.08
CA ALA A 60 -12.30 3.04 4.30
C ALA A 60 -11.94 4.20 5.24
N SER A 61 -10.65 4.55 5.35
CA SER A 61 -10.20 5.76 6.05
C SER A 61 -10.71 7.04 5.39
N GLY A 62 -10.80 7.06 4.06
CA GLY A 62 -11.46 8.17 3.35
C GLY A 62 -12.93 8.31 3.74
N ALA A 63 -13.64 7.19 3.90
CA ALA A 63 -15.04 7.18 4.31
C ALA A 63 -15.23 7.74 5.72
N THR A 64 -14.37 7.35 6.68
CA THR A 64 -14.45 7.85 8.06
C THR A 64 -14.16 9.36 8.15
N LEU A 65 -13.30 9.87 7.27
CA LEU A 65 -12.99 11.30 7.14
C LEU A 65 -13.95 12.07 6.23
N ARG A 66 -15.02 11.43 5.72
CA ARG A 66 -16.04 12.00 4.82
C ARG A 66 -15.47 12.55 3.49
N LEU A 67 -14.43 11.91 2.96
CA LEU A 67 -13.85 12.21 1.66
C LEU A 67 -14.63 11.54 0.50
N PRO A 68 -14.45 11.97 -0.77
CA PRO A 68 -15.13 11.40 -1.92
C PRO A 68 -14.57 10.01 -2.32
N VAL A 69 -14.99 8.97 -1.60
CA VAL A 69 -14.49 7.59 -1.78
C VAL A 69 -14.86 6.97 -3.13
N LEU A 70 -16.07 7.22 -3.65
CA LEU A 70 -16.50 6.63 -4.92
C LEU A 70 -15.67 7.13 -6.13
N PRO A 71 -15.46 8.45 -6.29
CA PRO A 71 -14.49 8.95 -7.28
C PRO A 71 -13.09 8.41 -7.05
N ALA A 72 -12.62 8.34 -5.80
CA ALA A 72 -11.29 7.83 -5.47
C ALA A 72 -11.11 6.35 -5.86
N TRP A 73 -12.10 5.51 -5.61
CA TRP A 73 -12.13 4.11 -6.03
C TRP A 73 -12.04 3.99 -7.55
N ARG A 74 -12.82 4.76 -8.31
CA ARG A 74 -12.78 4.75 -9.78
C ARG A 74 -11.42 5.21 -10.31
N GLY A 75 -10.87 6.28 -9.74
CA GLY A 75 -9.53 6.79 -10.08
C GLY A 75 -8.44 5.76 -9.80
N MET A 76 -8.47 5.12 -8.63
CA MET A 76 -7.55 4.04 -8.27
C MET A 76 -7.62 2.89 -9.28
N LEU A 77 -8.81 2.40 -9.64
CA LEU A 77 -8.94 1.30 -10.60
C LEU A 77 -8.39 1.65 -11.99
N ARG A 78 -8.54 2.92 -12.40
CA ARG A 78 -7.98 3.46 -13.65
C ARG A 78 -6.46 3.53 -13.61
N ASP A 79 -5.90 4.03 -12.50
CA ASP A 79 -4.50 4.44 -12.44
C ASP A 79 -3.55 3.37 -11.86
N ARG A 80 -4.09 2.31 -11.24
CA ARG A 80 -3.31 1.26 -10.55
C ARG A 80 -2.24 0.56 -11.39
N LEU A 81 -2.33 0.63 -12.72
CA LEU A 81 -1.39 -0.02 -13.65
C LEU A 81 -0.33 0.96 -14.22
N LEU A 82 -0.38 2.23 -13.83
CA LEU A 82 0.54 3.25 -14.35
C LEU A 82 1.92 3.22 -13.67
N THR A 83 2.06 2.52 -12.55
CA THR A 83 3.30 2.46 -11.78
C THR A 83 4.15 1.26 -12.19
N GLU A 84 5.47 1.38 -12.06
CA GLU A 84 6.42 0.31 -12.41
C GLU A 84 6.16 -0.98 -11.60
N SER A 85 5.83 -0.85 -10.32
CA SER A 85 5.36 -1.97 -9.49
C SER A 85 3.84 -2.17 -9.67
N PRO A 86 3.37 -3.42 -9.89
CA PRO A 86 1.94 -3.75 -9.96
C PRO A 86 1.19 -3.58 -8.62
N ASN A 87 1.90 -3.30 -7.53
CA ASN A 87 1.34 -3.12 -6.20
C ASN A 87 1.20 -1.66 -5.81
N ALA A 88 2.22 -0.84 -6.09
CA ALA A 88 2.28 0.54 -5.64
C ALA A 88 1.10 1.39 -6.17
N GLY A 89 0.65 1.14 -7.41
CA GLY A 89 -0.44 1.89 -8.04
C GLY A 89 -1.78 1.79 -7.30
N TRP A 90 -2.02 0.73 -6.53
CA TRP A 90 -3.26 0.59 -5.76
C TRP A 90 -3.35 1.63 -4.63
N THR A 91 -2.32 1.71 -3.79
CA THR A 91 -2.33 2.64 -2.66
C THR A 91 -2.12 4.08 -3.12
N MET A 92 -1.23 4.31 -4.10
CA MET A 92 -0.97 5.65 -4.62
C MET A 92 -2.17 6.20 -5.42
N GLY A 93 -2.85 5.37 -6.22
CA GLY A 93 -4.05 5.76 -6.93
C GLY A 93 -5.22 6.06 -5.99
N ALA A 94 -5.38 5.28 -4.91
CA ALA A 94 -6.37 5.56 -3.86
C ALA A 94 -6.06 6.88 -3.15
N MET A 95 -4.79 7.14 -2.80
CA MET A 95 -4.37 8.41 -2.18
C MET A 95 -4.65 9.61 -3.10
N ALA A 96 -4.22 9.56 -4.36
CA ALA A 96 -4.47 10.61 -5.36
C ALA A 96 -5.97 10.93 -5.47
N GLY A 97 -6.80 9.88 -5.56
CA GLY A 97 -8.24 10.01 -5.64
C GLY A 97 -8.88 10.61 -4.38
N LEU A 98 -8.40 10.25 -3.18
CA LEU A 98 -8.92 10.76 -1.91
C LEU A 98 -8.50 12.20 -1.63
N LEU A 99 -7.28 12.57 -2.01
CA LEU A 99 -6.81 13.96 -1.96
C LEU A 99 -7.49 14.84 -3.03
N GLY A 100 -8.00 14.21 -4.09
CA GLY A 100 -8.51 14.92 -5.27
C GLY A 100 -7.38 15.68 -5.98
N ALA A 101 -6.16 15.15 -5.93
CA ALA A 101 -4.96 15.78 -6.46
C ALA A 101 -4.21 14.83 -7.39
N GLU A 102 -3.51 15.41 -8.36
CA GLU A 102 -2.65 14.67 -9.28
C GLU A 102 -1.29 14.39 -8.61
N LEU A 103 -0.90 13.12 -8.54
CA LEU A 103 0.40 12.70 -8.01
C LEU A 103 1.31 12.28 -9.16
N GLU A 104 2.36 13.05 -9.39
CA GLU A 104 3.31 12.82 -10.49
C GLU A 104 4.69 12.39 -9.98
N LYS A 105 5.25 11.37 -10.65
CA LYS A 105 6.69 11.12 -10.69
C LYS A 105 7.18 11.53 -12.08
N PRO A 106 7.91 12.65 -12.23
CA PRO A 106 8.30 13.19 -13.53
C PRO A 106 9.00 12.14 -14.40
N GLY A 107 8.51 11.97 -15.63
CA GLY A 107 9.05 11.00 -16.59
C GLY A 107 8.69 9.53 -16.34
N HIS A 108 7.85 9.24 -15.33
CA HIS A 108 7.44 7.87 -15.02
C HIS A 108 5.91 7.70 -15.03
N TYR A 109 5.18 8.41 -14.17
CA TYR A 109 3.73 8.22 -14.03
C TYR A 109 3.02 9.46 -13.50
N ARG A 110 1.72 9.56 -13.81
CA ARG A 110 0.79 10.57 -13.30
C ARG A 110 -0.48 9.86 -12.85
N LEU A 111 -0.77 9.91 -11.55
CA LEU A 111 -1.96 9.33 -10.93
C LEU A 111 -2.95 10.45 -10.65
N GLY A 112 -4.24 10.25 -10.94
CA GLY A 112 -5.22 11.32 -10.84
C GLY A 112 -5.10 12.34 -11.97
N ALA A 113 -4.65 11.93 -13.17
CA ALA A 113 -4.41 12.83 -14.28
C ALA A 113 -5.63 13.74 -14.56
N GLY A 114 -5.38 15.06 -14.61
CA GLY A 114 -6.41 16.09 -14.80
C GLY A 114 -7.05 16.63 -13.52
N LEU A 115 -6.65 16.14 -12.35
CA LEU A 115 -6.99 16.75 -11.06
C LEU A 115 -6.10 17.96 -10.79
N ARG A 116 -6.40 18.72 -9.73
CA ARG A 116 -5.57 19.85 -9.31
C ARG A 116 -4.18 19.38 -8.86
N GLN A 117 -3.23 20.30 -8.88
CA GLN A 117 -1.91 20.06 -8.30
C GLN A 117 -1.99 19.92 -6.76
N PRO A 118 -1.12 19.12 -6.13
CA PRO A 118 -1.06 19.01 -4.68
C PRO A 118 -0.70 20.34 -4.02
N GLU A 119 -1.32 20.60 -2.89
CA GLU A 119 -1.11 21.79 -2.06
C GLU A 119 -0.52 21.40 -0.69
N ALA A 120 0.00 22.37 0.06
CA ALA A 120 0.59 22.11 1.38
C ALA A 120 -0.39 21.43 2.36
N ASP A 121 -1.69 21.67 2.20
CA ASP A 121 -2.74 21.09 3.04
C ASP A 121 -2.94 19.59 2.78
N ASP A 122 -2.60 19.11 1.58
CA ASP A 122 -2.64 17.69 1.23
C ASP A 122 -1.60 16.88 1.99
N ILE A 123 -0.51 17.51 2.44
CA ILE A 123 0.48 16.85 3.31
C ILE A 123 -0.20 16.46 4.63
N ARG A 124 -0.92 17.39 5.25
CA ARG A 124 -1.61 17.10 6.52
C ARG A 124 -2.75 16.11 6.33
N LEU A 125 -3.48 16.18 5.21
CA LEU A 125 -4.54 15.23 4.92
C LEU A 125 -4.01 13.82 4.64
N SER A 126 -2.94 13.69 3.86
CA SER A 126 -2.32 12.39 3.56
C SER A 126 -1.75 11.71 4.80
N VAL A 127 -1.15 12.47 5.73
CA VAL A 127 -0.72 11.96 7.04
C VAL A 127 -1.92 11.44 7.85
N ARG A 128 -2.99 12.24 7.97
CA ARG A 128 -4.20 11.80 8.71
C ARG A 128 -4.82 10.54 8.11
N LEU A 129 -4.87 10.43 6.79
CA LEU A 129 -5.32 9.24 6.08
C LEU A 129 -4.44 8.02 6.39
N ALA A 130 -3.12 8.19 6.37
CA ALA A 130 -2.17 7.13 6.71
C ALA A 130 -2.31 6.67 8.16
N GLU A 131 -2.47 7.59 9.11
CA GLU A 131 -2.69 7.28 10.53
C GLU A 131 -3.98 6.48 10.74
N HIS A 132 -5.10 6.93 10.17
CA HIS A 132 -6.38 6.21 10.27
C HIS A 132 -6.31 4.84 9.59
N THR A 133 -5.65 4.74 8.44
CA THR A 133 -5.40 3.47 7.75
C THR A 133 -4.59 2.52 8.62
N ALA A 134 -3.57 3.03 9.32
CA ALA A 134 -2.77 2.23 10.25
C ALA A 134 -3.60 1.71 11.41
N VAL A 135 -4.46 2.56 12.02
CA VAL A 135 -5.39 2.14 13.09
C VAL A 135 -6.33 1.03 12.60
N LEU A 136 -6.96 1.19 11.43
CA LEU A 136 -7.81 0.16 10.85
C LEU A 136 -7.03 -1.14 10.55
N GLY A 137 -5.78 -1.02 10.08
CA GLY A 137 -4.90 -2.16 9.85
C GLY A 137 -4.53 -2.91 11.14
N VAL A 138 -4.31 -2.21 12.25
CA VAL A 138 -4.10 -2.82 13.57
C VAL A 138 -5.35 -3.55 14.02
N LEU A 139 -6.52 -2.91 13.94
CA LEU A 139 -7.80 -3.51 14.33
C LEU A 139 -8.10 -4.78 13.51
N LEU A 140 -7.87 -4.72 12.19
CA LEU A 140 -7.98 -5.89 11.32
C LEU A 140 -7.03 -7.01 11.77
N SER A 141 -5.77 -6.69 12.06
CA SER A 141 -4.78 -7.66 12.49
C SER A 141 -5.15 -8.31 13.84
N LEU A 142 -5.65 -7.51 14.80
CA LEU A 142 -6.15 -8.01 16.09
C LEU A 142 -7.38 -8.90 15.92
N GLY A 143 -8.32 -8.53 15.05
CA GLY A 143 -9.49 -9.35 14.74
C GLY A 143 -9.10 -10.71 14.14
N VAL A 144 -8.15 -10.72 13.19
CA VAL A 144 -7.62 -11.97 12.61
C VAL A 144 -6.93 -12.82 13.68
N LEU A 145 -6.14 -12.22 14.57
CA LEU A 145 -5.47 -12.93 15.65
C LEU A 145 -6.47 -13.56 16.63
N ALA A 146 -7.51 -12.81 17.03
CA ALA A 146 -8.56 -13.31 17.91
C ALA A 146 -9.34 -14.47 17.27
N ALA A 147 -9.70 -14.35 15.99
CA ALA A 147 -10.37 -15.42 15.24
C ALA A 147 -9.48 -16.68 15.15
N ARG A 148 -8.18 -16.51 14.87
CA ARG A 148 -7.23 -17.62 14.86
C ARG A 148 -7.16 -18.33 16.21
N HIS A 149 -7.10 -17.58 17.31
CA HIS A 149 -7.06 -18.15 18.65
C HIS A 149 -8.34 -18.92 18.98
N ALA A 150 -9.51 -18.41 18.59
CA ALA A 150 -10.79 -19.08 18.83
C ALA A 150 -11.00 -20.38 18.04
N ILE A 151 -10.26 -20.57 16.93
CA ILE A 151 -10.34 -21.79 16.10
C ILE A 151 -9.34 -22.86 16.57
N VAL A 152 -8.18 -22.44 17.07
CA VAL A 152 -7.06 -23.32 17.42
C VAL A 152 -7.01 -23.68 18.91
N GLY A 153 -7.58 -22.84 19.78
CA GLY A 153 -7.68 -23.06 21.23
C GLY A 153 -9.02 -23.63 21.62
#